data_AF-A0A534VRW5-F1
#
_entry.id   AF-A0A534VRW5-F1
#
_cell.length_a   1.000
_cell.length_b   1.000
_cell.length_c   1.000
_cell.angle_alpha   90.00
_cell.angle_beta   90.00
_cell.angle_gamma   90.00
#
_symmetry.space_group_name_H-M   'P 1'
#
loop_
_entity.id
_entity.type
_entity.pdbx_description
1 polymer ?
#
loop_
_entity_poly.entity_id
_entity_poly.type
_entity_poly.pdbx_seq_one_letter_code
_entity_poly.pdbx_strand_id
1 'polypeptide(L)'
;MTNTRIVQIGLVVLAILAGLFLEHVLLAGFGAWSVTQPLTRPLWNDWTWSSFIGLGISVAAAIYLWVTPKTRDVAIDIVAELRKVSWPSLPETRAATVAVIVASLIAAALLGLFDVCWQFLTDKIQNPSL
;
A
#
# COMPACT_ATOMS: atom_id res chain seq x y z
N MET A 1 6.69 17.37 -19.23
CA MET A 1 6.65 15.94 -19.60
C MET A 1 5.31 15.63 -20.26
N THR A 2 5.28 14.85 -21.34
CA THR A 2 4.01 14.39 -21.94
C THR A 2 3.38 13.31 -21.07
N ASN A 3 2.03 13.23 -21.03
CA ASN A 3 1.32 12.24 -20.20
C ASN A 3 1.80 10.81 -20.51
N THR A 4 2.06 10.50 -21.78
CA THR A 4 2.60 9.21 -22.22
C THR A 4 3.95 8.88 -21.59
N ARG A 5 4.87 9.85 -21.45
CA ARG A 5 6.18 9.61 -20.82
C ARG A 5 6.04 9.32 -19.33
N ILE A 6 5.10 9.98 -18.64
CA ILE A 6 4.82 9.73 -17.22
C ILE A 6 4.28 8.30 -17.04
N VAL A 7 3.37 7.86 -17.91
CA VAL A 7 2.85 6.48 -17.88
C VAL A 7 3.96 5.46 -18.15
N GLN A 8 4.84 5.70 -19.13
CA GLN A 8 5.97 4.80 -19.42
C GLN A 8 6.91 4.66 -18.22
N ILE A 9 7.31 5.78 -17.62
CA ILE A 9 8.17 5.78 -16.43
C ILE A 9 7.47 5.07 -15.28
N GLY A 10 6.20 5.39 -15.04
CA GLY A 10 5.39 4.77 -13.98
C GLY A 10 5.28 3.25 -14.15
N LEU A 11 5.06 2.78 -15.37
CA LEU A 11 4.97 1.35 -15.68
C LEU A 11 6.32 0.64 -15.47
N VAL A 12 7.43 1.25 -15.89
CA VAL A 12 8.77 0.68 -15.68
C VAL A 12 9.10 0.59 -14.19
N VAL A 13 8.82 1.66 -13.43
CA VAL A 13 9.03 1.68 -11.97
C VAL A 13 8.15 0.61 -11.30
N LEU A 14 6.88 0.51 -11.69
CA LEU A 14 5.96 -0.50 -11.16
C LEU A 14 6.41 -1.91 -11.50
N ALA A 15 6.93 -2.16 -12.70
CA ALA A 15 7.45 -3.47 -13.12
C ALA A 15 8.67 -3.89 -12.30
N ILE A 16 9.57 -2.94 -11.98
CA ILE A 16 10.75 -3.18 -11.14
C ILE A 16 10.30 -3.48 -9.70
N LEU A 17 9.45 -2.63 -9.11
CA LEU A 17 8.96 -2.82 -7.74
C LEU A 17 8.19 -4.14 -7.61
N ALA A 18 7.30 -4.45 -8.56
CA ALA A 18 6.56 -5.69 -8.58
C ALA A 18 7.48 -6.90 -8.79
N GLY A 19 8.53 -6.79 -9.61
CA GLY A 19 9.52 -7.84 -9.81
C GLY A 19 10.30 -8.16 -8.54
N LEU A 20 10.79 -7.12 -7.84
CA LEU A 20 11.49 -7.26 -6.56
C LEU A 20 10.57 -7.83 -5.47
N PHE A 21 9.30 -7.42 -5.43
CA PHE A 21 8.32 -8.00 -4.53
C PHE A 21 8.04 -9.47 -4.86
N LEU A 22 7.82 -9.78 -6.14
CA LEU A 22 7.49 -11.13 -6.60
C LEU A 22 8.64 -12.10 -6.34
N GLU A 23 9.89 -11.67 -6.46
CA GLU A 23 11.05 -12.45 -6.03
C GLU A 23 10.91 -12.92 -4.57
N HIS A 24 10.60 -12.01 -3.64
CA HIS A 24 10.45 -12.36 -2.22
C HIS A 24 9.27 -13.29 -1.99
N VAL A 25 8.16 -13.10 -2.70
CA VAL A 25 6.99 -13.98 -2.64
C VAL A 25 7.30 -15.38 -3.16
N LEU A 26 8.01 -15.48 -4.28
CA LEU A 26 8.40 -16.75 -4.87
C LEU A 26 9.44 -17.47 -4.00
N LEU A 27 10.39 -16.75 -3.40
CA LEU A 27 11.33 -17.32 -2.44
C LEU A 27 10.62 -17.88 -1.21
N ALA A 28 9.66 -17.14 -0.64
CA ALA A 28 8.88 -17.63 0.51
C ALA A 28 8.01 -18.85 0.14
N GLY A 29 7.34 -18.80 -1.02
CA GLY A 29 6.48 -19.88 -1.49
C GLY A 29 7.25 -21.15 -1.86
N PHE A 30 8.30 -21.02 -2.68
CA PHE A 30 9.13 -22.16 -3.09
C PHE A 30 10.07 -22.65 -1.98
N GLY A 31 10.43 -21.80 -1.02
CA GLY A 31 11.19 -22.19 0.16
C GLY A 31 10.40 -23.07 1.13
N ALA A 32 9.07 -22.97 1.13
CA ALA A 32 8.21 -23.77 2.00
C ALA A 32 8.09 -25.24 1.55
N TRP A 33 8.39 -25.56 0.29
CA TRP A 33 8.22 -26.91 -0.28
C TRP A 33 9.59 -27.51 -0.66
N SER A 34 9.92 -28.69 -0.12
CA SER A 34 11.25 -29.30 -0.35
C SER A 34 11.54 -29.63 -1.82
N VAL A 35 10.49 -29.92 -2.60
CA VAL A 35 10.59 -30.25 -4.03
C VAL A 35 11.02 -29.04 -4.88
N THR A 36 10.76 -27.82 -4.40
CA THR A 36 11.06 -26.58 -5.13
C THR A 36 12.38 -25.93 -4.72
N GLN A 37 13.13 -26.55 -3.79
CA GLN A 37 14.46 -26.12 -3.34
C GLN A 37 15.52 -25.94 -4.45
N PRO A 38 15.47 -26.64 -5.59
CA PRO A 38 16.38 -26.36 -6.70
C PRO A 38 16.23 -24.94 -7.28
N LEU A 39 15.03 -24.34 -7.18
CA LEU A 39 14.76 -22.99 -7.68
C LEU A 39 15.23 -21.89 -6.72
N THR A 40 15.30 -22.20 -5.43
CA THR A 40 15.80 -21.28 -4.39
C THR A 40 17.32 -21.38 -4.21
N ARG A 41 18.00 -22.24 -4.99
CA ARG A 41 19.46 -22.35 -4.94
C ARG A 41 20.10 -21.10 -5.54
N PRO A 42 21.10 -20.48 -4.87
CA PRO A 42 21.84 -19.36 -5.43
C PRO A 42 22.55 -19.79 -6.72
N LEU A 43 22.33 -19.03 -7.78
CA LEU A 43 22.94 -19.22 -9.09
C LEU A 43 24.18 -18.34 -9.24
N TRP A 44 24.05 -17.06 -8.88
CA TRP A 44 25.11 -16.05 -8.93
C TRP A 44 25.04 -15.17 -7.68
N ASN A 45 26.02 -15.30 -6.79
CA ASN A 45 25.96 -14.67 -5.46
C ASN A 45 24.64 -15.02 -4.74
N ASP A 46 23.86 -14.03 -4.29
CA ASP A 46 22.55 -14.21 -3.63
C ASP A 46 21.36 -14.36 -4.60
N TRP A 47 21.59 -14.26 -5.92
CA TRP A 47 20.52 -14.31 -6.92
C TRP A 47 20.09 -15.76 -7.17
N THR A 48 18.80 -16.03 -7.01
CA THR A 48 18.20 -17.36 -7.19
C THR A 48 17.45 -17.48 -8.53
N TRP A 49 17.09 -18.69 -8.95
CA TRP A 49 16.22 -18.86 -10.12
C TRP A 49 14.85 -18.22 -9.93
N SER A 50 14.33 -18.23 -8.69
CA SER A 50 13.09 -17.54 -8.32
C SER A 50 13.17 -16.03 -8.59
N SER A 51 14.34 -15.41 -8.38
CA SER A 51 14.59 -13.99 -8.67
C SER A 51 14.44 -13.69 -10.17
N PHE A 52 15.09 -14.48 -11.03
CA PHE A 52 15.02 -14.30 -12.49
C PHE A 52 13.62 -14.57 -13.04
N ILE A 53 12.94 -15.60 -12.53
CA ILE A 53 11.57 -15.93 -12.93
C ILE A 53 10.61 -14.81 -12.48
N GLY A 54 10.73 -14.33 -11.25
CA GLY A 54 9.91 -13.23 -10.74
C GLY A 54 10.07 -11.94 -11.56
N LEU A 55 11.32 -11.54 -11.82
CA LEU A 55 11.61 -10.37 -12.64
C LEU A 55 11.15 -10.58 -14.09
N GLY A 56 11.37 -11.76 -14.65
CA GLY A 56 10.91 -12.11 -16.00
C GLY A 56 9.39 -12.01 -16.15
N ILE A 57 8.63 -12.54 -15.18
CA ILE A 57 7.16 -12.44 -15.14
C ILE A 57 6.72 -10.98 -15.02
N SER A 58 7.36 -10.18 -14.16
CA SER A 58 6.97 -8.78 -14.00
C SER A 58 7.22 -7.94 -15.26
N VAL A 59 8.33 -8.16 -15.94
CA VAL A 59 8.65 -7.52 -17.22
C VAL A 59 7.67 -7.96 -18.31
N ALA A 60 7.39 -9.27 -18.42
CA ALA A 60 6.41 -9.78 -19.37
C ALA A 60 5.01 -9.20 -19.14
N ALA A 61 4.58 -9.11 -17.88
CA ALA A 61 3.31 -8.49 -17.50
C ALA A 61 3.30 -7.00 -17.87
N ALA A 62 4.38 -6.26 -17.63
CA ALA A 62 4.49 -4.86 -18.00
C ALA A 62 4.39 -4.65 -19.52
N ILE A 63 5.08 -5.47 -20.32
CA ILE A 63 4.98 -5.44 -21.78
C ILE A 63 3.55 -5.72 -22.24
N TYR A 64 2.92 -6.75 -21.67
CA TYR A 64 1.53 -7.10 -21.98
C TYR A 64 0.55 -5.95 -21.68
N LEU A 65 0.70 -5.30 -20.54
CA LEU A 65 -0.09 -4.13 -20.17
C LEU A 65 0.14 -2.95 -21.12
N TRP A 66 1.38 -2.76 -21.59
CA TRP A 66 1.72 -1.67 -22.53
C TRP A 66 1.18 -1.89 -23.95
N VAL A 67 1.20 -3.14 -24.42
CA VAL A 67 0.71 -3.51 -25.76
C VAL A 67 -0.82 -3.43 -25.81
N THR A 68 -1.51 -3.64 -24.68
CA THR A 68 -2.97 -3.58 -24.61
C THR A 68 -3.46 -2.12 -24.70
N PRO A 69 -4.14 -1.70 -25.79
CA PRO A 69 -4.50 -0.29 -26.00
C PRO A 69 -5.44 0.23 -24.92
N LYS A 70 -6.43 -0.57 -24.51
CA LYS A 70 -7.39 -0.23 -23.45
C LYS A 70 -6.70 0.16 -22.14
N THR A 71 -5.68 -0.59 -21.72
CA THR A 71 -4.94 -0.33 -20.49
C THR A 71 -4.11 0.94 -20.60
N ARG A 72 -3.47 1.14 -21.75
CA ARG A 72 -2.65 2.33 -22.01
C ARG A 72 -3.49 3.61 -22.00
N ASP A 73 -4.66 3.59 -22.62
CA ASP A 73 -5.54 4.76 -22.72
C ASP A 73 -6.06 5.15 -21.33
N VAL A 74 -6.52 4.17 -20.54
CA VAL A 74 -6.91 4.39 -19.13
C VAL A 74 -5.77 4.98 -18.30
N ALA A 75 -4.54 4.47 -18.48
CA ALA A 75 -3.38 4.99 -17.73
C ALA A 75 -3.05 6.45 -18.11
N ILE A 76 -3.22 6.82 -19.38
CA ILE A 76 -3.04 8.21 -19.84
C ILE A 76 -4.12 9.12 -19.24
N ASP A 77 -5.38 8.66 -19.19
CA ASP A 77 -6.49 9.40 -18.60
C ASP A 77 -6.29 9.60 -17.09
N ILE A 78 -5.82 8.58 -16.37
CA ILE A 78 -5.46 8.69 -14.94
C ILE A 78 -4.39 9.78 -14.76
N VAL A 79 -3.34 9.79 -15.57
CA VAL A 79 -2.32 10.84 -15.48
C VAL A 79 -2.90 12.23 -15.80
N ALA A 80 -3.81 12.33 -16.77
CA ALA A 80 -4.48 13.58 -17.08
C ALA A 80 -5.32 14.09 -15.89
N GLU A 81 -5.99 13.19 -15.17
CA GLU A 81 -6.81 13.54 -13.99
C GLU A 81 -5.94 13.86 -12.77
N LEU A 82 -4.89 13.08 -12.52
CA LEU A 82 -3.93 13.34 -11.44
C LEU A 82 -3.24 14.70 -11.57
N ARG A 83 -3.09 15.22 -12.79
CA ARG A 83 -2.55 16.57 -13.02
C ARG A 83 -3.50 17.70 -12.61
N LYS A 84 -4.79 17.41 -12.47
CA LYS A 84 -5.78 18.37 -11.97
C LYS A 84 -5.84 18.40 -10.45
N VAL A 85 -5.32 17.35 -9.78
CA VAL A 85 -5.26 17.27 -8.32
C VAL A 85 -4.24 18.29 -7.81
N SER A 86 -4.71 19.27 -7.05
CA SER A 86 -3.87 20.17 -6.29
C SER A 86 -3.39 19.46 -5.02
N TRP A 87 -2.11 19.08 -5.00
CA TRP A 87 -1.50 18.51 -3.80
C TRP A 87 -1.33 19.60 -2.73
N PRO A 88 -1.74 19.34 -1.47
CA PRO A 88 -1.67 20.33 -0.42
C PRO A 88 -0.23 20.69 -0.09
N SER A 89 -0.02 21.95 0.30
CA SER A 89 1.28 22.39 0.79
C SER A 89 1.60 21.80 2.18
N LEU A 90 2.87 21.78 2.59
CA LEU A 90 3.24 21.32 3.94
C LEU A 90 2.49 22.07 5.07
N PRO A 91 2.31 23.41 5.00
CA PRO A 91 1.49 24.12 5.98
C PRO A 91 0.02 23.68 6.00
N GLU A 92 -0.60 23.47 4.84
CA GLU A 92 -1.98 22.99 4.74
C GLU A 92 -2.13 21.58 5.32
N THR A 93 -1.16 20.71 5.04
CA THR A 93 -1.15 19.34 5.57
C THR A 93 -1.03 19.35 7.11
N ARG A 94 -0.21 20.24 7.67
CA ARG A 94 -0.09 20.43 9.13
C ARG A 94 -1.40 20.96 9.73
N ALA A 95 -2.02 21.95 9.10
CA ALA A 95 -3.30 22.49 9.55
C ALA A 95 -4.40 21.42 9.57
N ALA A 96 -4.51 20.62 8.51
CA ALA A 96 -5.44 19.51 8.43
C ALA A 96 -5.16 18.43 9.51
N THR A 97 -3.88 18.08 9.73
CA THR A 97 -3.48 17.11 10.75
C THR A 97 -3.85 17.59 12.16
N VAL A 98 -3.58 18.86 12.47
CA VAL A 98 -3.94 19.47 13.76
C VAL A 98 -5.44 19.46 13.97
N ALA A 99 -6.23 19.77 12.93
CA ALA A 99 -7.69 19.71 13.01
C ALA A 99 -8.19 18.30 13.36
N VAL A 100 -7.63 17.26 12.73
CA VAL A 100 -7.99 15.86 13.04
C VAL A 100 -7.60 15.49 14.48
N ILE A 101 -6.39 15.86 14.92
CA ILE A 101 -5.94 15.59 16.30
C ILE A 101 -6.90 16.22 17.32
N VAL A 102 -7.27 17.49 17.11
CA VAL A 102 -8.19 18.19 18.01
C VAL A 102 -9.57 17.54 18.01
N ALA A 103 -10.11 17.20 16.83
CA ALA A 103 -11.40 16.53 16.72
C ALA A 103 -11.39 15.16 17.44
N SER A 104 -10.32 14.37 17.27
CA SER A 104 -10.16 13.09 17.95
C SER A 104 -10.03 13.24 19.47
N LEU A 105 -9.32 14.26 19.96
CA LEU A 105 -9.21 14.52 21.41
C LEU A 105 -10.55 14.89 22.03
N ILE A 106 -11.34 15.73 21.34
CA ILE A 106 -12.68 16.09 21.81
C ILE A 106 -13.59 14.85 21.85
N ALA A 107 -13.57 14.03 20.80
CA ALA A 107 -14.34 12.79 20.75
C ALA A 107 -13.93 11.82 21.87
N ALA A 108 -12.62 11.65 22.10
CA ALA A 108 -12.11 10.80 23.17
C ALA A 108 -12.49 11.31 24.56
N ALA A 109 -12.45 12.62 24.79
CA ALA A 109 -12.86 13.21 26.07
C ALA A 109 -14.36 13.02 26.34
N LEU A 110 -15.20 13.21 25.32
CA LEU A 110 -16.65 12.97 25.44
C LEU A 110 -16.94 11.50 25.72
N LEU A 111 -16.35 10.58 24.94
CA LEU A 111 -16.53 9.14 25.15
C LEU A 111 -16.07 8.71 26.54
N GLY A 112 -14.88 9.17 26.97
CA GLY A 112 -14.38 8.87 28.31
C GLY A 112 -15.28 9.40 29.43
N LEU A 113 -15.92 10.56 29.24
CA LEU A 113 -16.91 11.07 30.20
C LEU A 113 -18.14 10.18 30.26
N PHE A 114 -18.67 9.74 29.11
CA PHE A 114 -19.79 8.81 29.07
C PHE A 114 -19.44 7.48 29.75
N ASP A 115 -18.24 6.95 29.51
CA ASP A 115 -17.77 5.71 30.13
C ASP A 115 -17.74 5.83 31.66
N VAL A 116 -17.20 6.93 32.20
CA VAL A 116 -17.15 7.17 33.65
C VAL A 116 -18.54 7.39 34.24
N CYS A 117 -19.39 8.18 33.58
CA CYS A 117 -20.77 8.40 34.02
C CYS A 117 -21.56 7.10 34.08
N TRP A 118 -21.39 6.23 33.08
CA TRP A 118 -22.10 4.95 33.03
C TRP A 118 -21.57 3.95 34.06
N GLN A 119 -20.26 3.94 34.32
CA GLN A 119 -19.67 3.18 35.42
C GLN A 119 -20.27 3.60 36.77
N PHE A 120 -20.30 4.90 37.07
CA PHE A 120 -20.88 5.41 38.31
C PHE A 120 -22.36 5.05 38.46
N LEU A 121 -23.14 5.16 37.38
CA LEU A 121 -24.56 4.84 37.40
C LEU A 121 -24.80 3.34 37.60
N THR A 122 -24.01 2.50 36.94
CA THR A 122 -24.11 1.04 37.03
C THR A 122 -23.69 0.55 38.41
N ASP A 123 -22.59 1.07 38.97
CA ASP A 123 -22.13 0.74 40.31
C ASP A 123 -23.18 1.05 41.37
N LYS A 124 -23.85 2.21 41.26
CA LYS A 124 -24.91 2.62 42.19
C LYS A 124 -26.17 1.75 42.09
N ILE A 125 -26.51 1.24 40.91
CA ILE A 125 -27.64 0.33 40.71
C ILE A 125 -27.30 -1.07 41.22
N GLN A 126 -26.08 -1.54 40.98
CA GLN A 126 -25.69 -2.92 41.24
C GLN A 126 -25.22 -3.16 42.69
N ASN A 127 -24.68 -2.15 43.37
CA ASN A 127 -24.35 -2.20 44.79
C ASN A 127 -24.93 -1.00 45.56
N PRO A 128 -26.20 -1.05 45.99
CA PRO A 128 -26.91 0.08 46.60
C PRO A 128 -26.44 0.45 48.03
N SER A 129 -25.38 -0.18 48.55
CA SER A 129 -24.87 0.01 49.91
C SER A 129 -23.60 0.88 50.01
N LEU A 130 -23.08 1.36 48.87
CA LEU A 130 -22.10 2.46 48.74
C LEU A 130 -22.75 3.62 47.98
#